data_AF-A0A0F9QXE8-F1
#
_entry.id   AF-A0A0F9QXE8-F1
#
_cell.length_a   1.000
_cell.length_b   1.000
_cell.length_c   1.000
_cell.angle_alpha   90.00
_cell.angle_beta   90.00
_cell.angle_gamma   90.00
#
_symmetry.space_group_name_H-M   'P 1'
#
loop_
_entity.id
_entity.type
_entity.pdbx_description
1 polymer ?
#
loop_
_entity_poly.entity_id
_entity_poly.type
_entity_poly.pdbx_seq_one_letter_code
_entity_poly.pdbx_strand_id
1 'polypeptide(L)'
;MALLSASIIPDDAIVNEDGNVALKYRRQQRVSIQCNGTGEKLTHIFNIRANISMAWIPPEDMGCALATKGGCCGEKRPGIIVLANENDVRRWTNGGGR
;
A
#
# COMPACT_ATOMS: atom_id res chain seq x y z
N MET A 1 7.54 -4.66 -29.31
CA MET A 1 8.29 -4.66 -28.03
C MET A 1 7.71 -3.55 -27.18
N ALA A 2 6.76 -3.90 -26.31
CA ALA A 2 6.13 -2.94 -25.39
C ALA A 2 7.15 -2.58 -24.30
N LEU A 3 7.35 -1.29 -24.11
CA LEU A 3 8.19 -0.72 -23.06
C LEU A 3 7.63 -1.18 -21.72
N LEU A 4 8.38 -2.02 -21.01
CA LEU A 4 8.17 -2.31 -19.60
C LEU A 4 8.30 -0.97 -18.87
N SER A 5 7.14 -0.38 -18.51
CA SER A 5 7.07 0.71 -17.56
C SER A 5 7.84 0.26 -16.33
N ALA A 6 9.05 0.78 -16.16
CA ALA A 6 9.85 0.53 -14.99
C ALA A 6 9.05 1.06 -13.80
N SER A 7 8.35 0.17 -13.10
CA SER A 7 7.73 0.49 -11.83
C SER A 7 8.87 0.88 -10.89
N ILE A 8 9.00 2.17 -10.63
CA ILE A 8 10.04 2.71 -9.74
C ILE A 8 9.63 2.30 -8.32
N ILE A 9 10.06 1.11 -7.91
CA ILE A 9 9.99 0.68 -6.53
C ILE A 9 11.09 1.46 -5.80
N PRO A 10 10.73 2.29 -4.80
CA PRO A 10 11.73 3.00 -4.01
C PRO A 10 12.58 2.00 -3.20
N ASP A 11 13.87 2.31 -3.01
CA ASP A 11 14.85 1.39 -2.40
C ASP A 11 14.49 0.96 -0.97
N ASP A 12 13.73 1.81 -0.27
CA ASP A 12 13.23 1.61 1.09
C ASP A 12 11.90 0.82 1.15
N ALA A 13 11.38 0.35 0.02
CA ALA A 13 10.14 -0.42 -0.04
C ALA A 13 10.35 -1.89 0.31
N ILE A 14 9.51 -2.42 1.22
CA ILE A 14 9.50 -3.85 1.53
C ILE A 14 8.66 -4.59 0.48
N VAL A 15 9.25 -5.62 -0.14
CA VAL A 15 8.63 -6.44 -1.19
C VAL A 15 8.44 -7.87 -0.68
N ASN A 16 7.31 -8.51 -1.01
CA ASN A 16 7.09 -9.92 -0.71
C ASN A 16 7.62 -10.86 -1.83
N GLU A 17 7.47 -12.17 -1.64
CA GLU A 17 7.91 -13.19 -2.62
C GLU A 17 7.21 -13.07 -3.99
N ASP A 18 6.00 -12.50 -4.03
CA ASP A 18 5.24 -12.25 -5.26
C ASP A 18 5.64 -10.95 -5.99
N GLY A 19 6.61 -10.19 -5.46
CA GLY A 19 6.99 -8.90 -6.03
C GLY A 19 6.05 -7.73 -5.68
N ASN A 20 5.12 -7.92 -4.73
CA ASN A 20 4.22 -6.88 -4.26
C ASN A 20 4.87 -6.04 -3.15
N VAL A 21 4.56 -4.75 -3.14
CA VAL A 21 5.10 -3.78 -2.19
C VAL A 21 4.16 -3.56 -1.01
N ALA A 22 4.72 -3.53 0.19
CA ALA A 22 3.97 -3.27 1.41
C ALA A 22 3.60 -1.79 1.52
N LEU A 23 2.30 -1.48 1.45
CA LEU A 23 1.77 -0.16 1.75
C LEU A 23 0.95 -0.21 3.03
N LYS A 24 1.14 0.80 3.89
CA LYS A 24 0.35 0.99 5.11
C LYS A 24 -0.58 2.17 4.99
N TYR A 25 -1.76 2.00 5.55
CA TYR A 25 -2.70 3.09 5.80
C TYR A 25 -2.43 3.63 7.20
N ARG A 26 -2.17 4.94 7.30
CA ARG A 26 -1.78 5.60 8.56
C ARG A 26 -2.86 5.53 9.64
N ARG A 27 -4.13 5.31 9.26
CA ARG A 27 -5.22 5.11 10.23
C ARG A 27 -5.43 3.62 10.46
N GLN A 28 -5.73 3.27 11.70
CA GLN A 28 -6.12 1.91 12.07
C GLN A 28 -7.58 1.63 11.64
N GLN A 29 -7.81 1.64 10.33
CA GLN A 29 -9.11 1.37 9.73
C GLN A 29 -8.93 0.50 8.49
N ARG A 30 -9.92 -0.32 8.20
CA ARG A 30 -9.98 -1.07 6.94
C ARG A 30 -10.38 -0.08 5.85
N VAL A 31 -9.60 -0.03 4.77
CA VAL A 31 -9.88 0.79 3.60
C VAL A 31 -9.71 -0.04 2.35
N SER A 32 -10.60 0.16 1.37
CA SER A 32 -10.45 -0.37 0.03
C SER A 32 -10.13 0.77 -0.91
N ILE A 33 -9.06 0.66 -1.68
CA ILE A 33 -8.77 1.58 -2.77
C ILE A 33 -9.02 0.88 -4.10
N GLN A 34 -9.43 1.64 -5.11
CA GLN A 34 -9.55 1.14 -6.47
C GLN A 34 -8.47 1.78 -7.31
N CYS A 35 -7.62 0.95 -7.91
CA CYS A 35 -6.56 1.37 -8.81
C CYS A 35 -6.76 0.75 -10.20
N ASN A 36 -6.29 1.48 -11.21
CA ASN A 36 -6.39 1.13 -12.63
C ASN A 36 -4.98 1.04 -13.25
N GLY A 37 -4.01 0.40 -12.57
CA GLY A 37 -2.64 0.31 -13.07
C GLY A 37 -2.49 -0.53 -14.34
N THR A 38 -3.33 -1.56 -14.51
CA THR A 38 -3.28 -2.52 -15.63
C THR A 38 -4.44 -2.39 -16.63
N GLY A 39 -5.24 -1.33 -16.52
CA GLY A 39 -6.46 -1.15 -17.33
C GLY A 39 -7.69 -1.90 -16.79
N GLU A 40 -7.52 -2.70 -15.73
CA GLU A 40 -8.61 -3.29 -14.95
C GLU A 40 -8.74 -2.61 -13.58
N LYS A 41 -9.98 -2.49 -13.08
CA LYS A 41 -10.28 -1.94 -11.75
C LYS A 41 -9.92 -2.94 -10.67
N LEU A 42 -8.68 -2.88 -10.18
CA LEU A 42 -8.23 -3.70 -9.05
C LEU A 42 -8.60 -3.01 -7.74
N THR A 43 -9.33 -3.75 -6.89
CA THR A 43 -9.68 -3.29 -5.53
C THR A 43 -8.70 -3.86 -4.52
N HIS A 44 -7.88 -3.00 -3.93
CA HIS A 44 -6.91 -3.37 -2.91
C HIS A 44 -7.46 -3.09 -1.52
N ILE A 45 -7.48 -4.11 -0.66
CA ILE A 45 -8.06 -4.03 0.68
C ILE A 45 -6.94 -4.01 1.72
N PHE A 46 -6.85 -2.90 2.45
CA PHE A 46 -5.95 -2.75 3.60
C PHE A 46 -6.57 -3.42 4.81
N ASN A 47 -5.97 -4.51 5.25
CA ASN A 47 -6.45 -5.28 6.40
C ASN A 47 -5.70 -4.87 7.66
N ILE A 48 -6.42 -4.84 8.79
CA ILE A 48 -5.84 -4.51 10.08
C ILE A 48 -5.32 -5.79 10.74
N ARG A 49 -4.03 -5.84 11.05
CA ARG A 49 -3.42 -6.84 11.94
C ARG A 49 -2.41 -6.17 12.86
N ALA A 50 -2.34 -6.59 14.11
CA ALA A 50 -1.42 -6.02 15.11
C ALA A 50 -1.49 -4.47 15.21
N ASN A 51 -2.69 -3.88 15.10
CA ASN A 51 -2.95 -2.44 15.05
C ASN A 51 -2.33 -1.70 13.83
N ILE A 52 -1.97 -2.43 12.78
CA ILE A 52 -1.39 -1.90 11.55
C ILE A 52 -2.36 -2.21 10.41
N SER A 53 -2.78 -1.21 9.65
CA SER A 53 -3.58 -1.38 8.44
C SER A 53 -2.66 -1.42 7.24
N MET A 54 -2.57 -2.56 6.55
CA MET A 54 -1.59 -2.79 5.48
C MET A 54 -2.16 -3.67 4.37
N ALA A 55 -1.62 -3.50 3.17
CA ALA A 55 -1.84 -4.36 2.02
C ALA A 55 -0.54 -4.55 1.22
N TRP A 56 -0.44 -5.69 0.55
CA TRP A 56 0.56 -5.93 -0.48
C TRP A 56 -0.02 -5.46 -1.81
N ILE A 57 0.66 -4.52 -2.45
CA ILE A 57 0.16 -3.81 -3.64
C ILE A 57 1.15 -4.04 -4.78
N PRO A 58 0.70 -4.42 -5.98
CA PRO A 58 1.59 -4.57 -7.11
C PRO A 58 2.24 -3.23 -7.46
N PRO A 59 3.49 -3.24 -7.93
CA PRO A 59 4.26 -2.02 -8.11
C PRO A 59 3.65 -1.10 -9.18
N GLU A 60 2.89 -1.63 -10.15
CA GLU A 60 2.09 -0.83 -11.10
C GLU A 60 1.00 0.02 -10.44
N ASP A 61 0.40 -0.42 -9.33
CA ASP A 61 -0.68 0.27 -8.64
C ASP A 61 -0.19 1.18 -7.51
N MET A 62 1.11 1.14 -7.19
CA MET A 62 1.69 1.96 -6.11
C MET A 62 1.46 3.45 -6.30
N GLY A 63 1.61 3.96 -7.53
CA GLY A 63 1.40 5.38 -7.81
C GLY A 63 -0.03 5.83 -7.48
N CYS A 64 -1.03 5.01 -7.83
CA CYS A 64 -2.43 5.24 -7.49
C CYS A 64 -2.66 5.16 -5.97
N ALA A 65 -2.11 4.13 -5.32
CA ALA A 65 -2.27 3.94 -3.89
C ALA A 65 -1.66 5.09 -3.07
N LEU A 66 -0.45 5.53 -3.40
CA LEU A 66 0.22 6.66 -2.73
C LEU A 66 -0.46 8.01 -3.00
N ALA A 67 -1.08 8.17 -4.18
CA ALA A 67 -1.87 9.35 -4.51
C ALA A 67 -3.23 9.40 -3.78
N THR A 68 -3.64 8.30 -3.12
CA THR A 68 -4.89 8.26 -2.36
C THR A 68 -4.87 9.32 -1.27
N LYS A 69 -5.87 10.19 -1.31
CA LYS A 69 -6.07 11.24 -0.32
C LYS A 69 -6.88 10.70 0.86
N GLY A 70 -6.62 11.20 2.06
CA GLY A 70 -7.49 10.92 3.19
C GLY A 70 -7.33 11.91 4.33
N GLY A 71 -8.44 12.24 4.99
CA GLY A 71 -8.48 13.27 6.05
C GLY A 71 -9.83 13.97 6.16
N CYS A 72 -10.23 14.32 7.41
CA CYS A 72 -11.39 15.18 7.69
C CYS A 72 -11.11 16.62 7.21
N CYS A 73 -12.17 17.40 6.92
CA CYS A 73 -12.15 18.69 6.20
C CYS A 73 -11.95 18.58 4.66
N GLY A 74 -12.71 17.69 4.02
CA GLY A 74 -12.83 17.65 2.55
C GLY A 74 -11.69 16.95 1.81
N GLU A 75 -10.98 16.02 2.44
CA GLU A 75 -10.10 15.03 1.77
C GLU A 75 -8.99 15.65 0.91
N LYS A 76 -8.44 16.81 1.32
CA LYS A 76 -7.54 17.60 0.46
C LYS A 76 -6.06 17.20 0.50
N ARG A 77 -5.63 16.25 1.35
CA ARG A 77 -4.20 15.94 1.51
C ARG A 77 -3.87 14.48 1.15
N PRO A 78 -2.91 14.25 0.23
CA PRO A 78 -2.30 12.94 0.02
C PRO A 78 -1.41 12.56 1.22
N GLY A 79 -1.01 11.30 1.30
CA GLY A 79 -0.11 10.80 2.35
C GLY A 79 -0.79 10.05 3.50
N ILE A 80 -2.04 9.62 3.30
CA ILE A 80 -2.69 8.71 4.24
C ILE A 80 -2.25 7.25 4.01
N ILE A 81 -1.89 6.90 2.78
CA ILE A 81 -1.19 5.67 2.43
C ILE A 81 0.29 6.01 2.25
N VAL A 82 1.16 5.21 2.86
CA VAL A 82 2.62 5.37 2.79
C VAL A 82 3.29 3.99 2.70
N LEU A 83 4.58 3.96 2.34
CA LEU A 83 5.37 2.73 2.42
C LEU A 83 5.36 2.18 3.86
N ALA A 84 5.16 0.88 3.99
CA ALA A 84 5.37 0.20 5.25
C ALA A 84 6.87 -0.01 5.47
N ASN A 85 7.34 0.15 6.70
CA ASN A 85 8.72 -0.19 7.04
C ASN A 85 8.82 -1.65 7.48
N GLU A 86 10.04 -2.15 7.65
CA GLU A 86 10.32 -3.52 8.06
C GLU A 86 9.60 -3.90 9.38
N ASN A 87 9.57 -3.00 10.35
CA ASN A 87 8.91 -3.26 11.63
C ASN A 87 7.39 -3.36 11.49
N ASP A 88 6.77 -2.54 10.63
CA ASP A 88 5.35 -2.60 10.34
C ASP A 88 5.00 -3.95 9.70
N VAL A 89 5.76 -4.35 8.68
CA VAL A 89 5.58 -5.61 7.97
C VAL A 89 5.77 -6.79 8.92
N ARG A 90 6.85 -6.81 9.69
CA ARG A 90 7.14 -7.87 10.67
C ARG A 90 6.02 -8.03 11.68
N ARG A 91 5.52 -6.92 12.25
CA ARG A 91 4.43 -6.95 13.24
C ARG A 91 3.11 -7.38 12.62
N TRP A 92 2.80 -6.93 11.41
CA TRP A 92 1.57 -7.27 10.71
C TRP A 92 1.55 -8.75 10.28
N THR A 93 2.66 -9.26 9.77
CA THR A 93 2.81 -10.66 9.33
C THR A 93 2.80 -11.63 10.52
N ASN A 94 3.54 -11.31 11.60
CA ASN A 94 3.69 -12.20 12.76
C ASN A 94 2.59 -12.02 13.83
N GLY A 95 1.54 -11.23 13.55
CA GLY A 95 0.40 -11.06 14.45
C GLY A 95 0.68 -10.25 15.72
N GLY A 96 1.78 -9.49 15.77
CA GLY A 96 2.12 -8.64 16.91
C GLY A 96 2.75 -9.41 18.08
N GLY A 97 3.90 -10.03 17.84
CA GLY A 97 4.79 -10.50 18.90
C GLY A 97 5.63 -9.35 19.45
N ARG A 98 5.62 -9.20 20.77
CA ARG A 98 6.50 -8.31 21.54
C ARG A 98 7.88 -8.93 21.68
#